data_AF-A0A6H3S4W8-F1
#
_entry.id   AF-A0A6H3S4W8-F1
#
_cell.length_a   1.000
_cell.length_b   1.000
_cell.length_c   1.000
_cell.angle_alpha   90.00
_cell.angle_beta   90.00
_cell.angle_gamma   90.00
#
_symmetry.space_group_name_H-M   'P 1'
#
loop_
_entity.id
_entity.type
_entity.pdbx_description
1 polymer ?
#
loop_
_entity_poly.entity_id
_entity_poly.type
_entity_poly.pdbx_seq_one_letter_code
_entity_poly.pdbx_strand_id
1 'polypeptide(L)'
;MNSNDIVNKIIEEDKQQAPPEVVDLTQARETDEEHNSLNLAKRARGDGFAVNLDNLKKILSGDSKLKGAIQYNVFTYEIDVTRPMKLNGRTLSGAIDDLIIREIRAYIATKYKLDYKKPDIADILEVVAGEHSYNPLKDYLESCESEYKELVNQRDPFEILRHYLNIKDDEYNRIIMDLFFRGAVAKVFDPTIKFDFVLDLTGRQGVGKTQFFEGLFTHKYFTTVETFTDKDDKARMVRNWCVFDDEMVASKKASFSELKKFITETKLEFRPPYASSDRRLPKSFIIVRATNDHDYLNDLTGERRFLVAEVHKDTNYKGRKWTEKDRRAFWGAMVMAWRANQVLNLTDEQEKLVNEVRSRYKFVDEILEDVERYLETPYPKNMYQFPATDSTRHYYIHDMMNHGYHMGANGVEIHLDTGKYGELVERDKLTVNIFFSEVYLNNSPNPKDKNKVKKFMQNKEGWESRDSLRFGKSVKRGFAKIKK
;
A
#
# COMPACT_ATOMS: atom_id res chain seq x y z
N MET A 1 -1.37 -68.61 -22.12
CA MET A 1 -2.82 -68.67 -21.88
C MET A 1 -3.51 -68.10 -23.10
N ASN A 2 -4.46 -68.83 -23.68
CA ASN A 2 -5.13 -68.41 -24.90
C ASN A 2 -6.19 -67.35 -24.57
N SER A 3 -6.54 -66.46 -25.51
CA SER A 3 -7.48 -65.34 -25.27
C SER A 3 -8.81 -65.79 -24.66
N ASN A 4 -9.28 -66.99 -25.02
CA ASN A 4 -10.51 -67.56 -24.46
C ASN A 4 -10.37 -67.97 -22.98
N ASP A 5 -9.18 -68.34 -22.52
CA ASP A 5 -8.94 -68.69 -21.11
C ASP A 5 -8.95 -67.45 -20.22
N ILE A 6 -8.52 -66.31 -20.76
CA ILE A 6 -8.53 -65.01 -20.07
C ILE A 6 -9.96 -64.50 -19.96
N VAL A 7 -10.74 -64.59 -21.05
CA VAL A 7 -12.15 -64.18 -21.05
C VAL A 7 -12.98 -65.04 -20.10
N ASN A 8 -12.76 -66.36 -20.08
CA ASN A 8 -13.48 -67.24 -19.16
C ASN A 8 -13.11 -66.98 -17.69
N LYS A 9 -11.84 -66.65 -17.39
CA LYS A 9 -11.44 -66.24 -16.03
C LYS A 9 -12.08 -64.93 -15.58
N ILE A 10 -12.18 -63.94 -16.47
CA ILE A 10 -12.85 -62.67 -16.18
C ILE A 10 -14.34 -62.89 -15.93
N ILE A 11 -14.99 -63.76 -16.70
CA ILE A 11 -16.42 -64.09 -16.52
C ILE A 11 -16.68 -64.87 -15.22
N GLU A 12 -15.74 -65.73 -14.80
CA GLU A 12 -15.85 -66.44 -13.51
C GLU A 12 -15.57 -65.53 -12.31
N GLU A 13 -14.64 -64.58 -12.42
CA GLU A 13 -14.36 -63.58 -11.38
C GLU A 13 -15.51 -62.56 -11.21
N ASP A 14 -16.19 -62.18 -12.30
CA ASP A 14 -17.37 -61.28 -12.24
C ASP A 14 -18.63 -61.97 -11.68
N LYS A 15 -18.75 -63.30 -11.81
CA LYS A 15 -19.90 -64.06 -11.27
C LYS A 15 -19.82 -64.31 -9.76
N GLN A 16 -18.67 -64.11 -9.13
CA GLN A 16 -18.48 -64.31 -7.68
C GLN A 16 -18.62 -63.04 -6.85
N GLN A 17 -18.81 -61.86 -7.47
CA GLN A 17 -19.12 -60.65 -6.72
C GLN A 17 -20.63 -60.57 -6.46
N ALA A 18 -21.01 -60.75 -5.19
CA ALA A 18 -22.34 -60.36 -4.73
C ALA A 18 -22.60 -58.90 -5.13
N PRO A 19 -23.81 -58.56 -5.61
CA PRO A 19 -24.11 -57.18 -5.96
C PRO A 19 -23.80 -56.28 -4.77
N PRO A 20 -23.22 -55.08 -4.96
CA PRO A 20 -23.02 -54.14 -3.88
C PRO A 20 -24.38 -53.92 -3.22
N GLU A 21 -24.45 -54.11 -1.91
CA GLU A 21 -25.62 -53.82 -1.11
C GLU A 21 -26.03 -52.38 -1.43
N VAL A 22 -27.14 -52.21 -2.15
CA VAL A 22 -27.74 -50.90 -2.37
C VAL A 22 -28.28 -50.50 -1.02
N VAL A 23 -27.49 -49.71 -0.28
CA VAL A 23 -27.93 -49.12 0.98
C VAL A 23 -29.10 -48.22 0.65
N ASP A 24 -30.32 -48.69 0.93
CA ASP A 24 -31.52 -47.87 0.92
C ASP A 24 -31.33 -46.77 1.98
N LEU A 25 -30.90 -45.58 1.53
CA LEU A 25 -30.69 -44.39 2.35
C LEU A 25 -31.95 -43.92 3.10
N THR A 26 -33.10 -44.57 2.85
CA THR A 26 -34.39 -44.28 3.45
C THR A 26 -34.63 -45.06 4.75
N GLN A 27 -33.93 -46.18 5.02
CA GLN A 27 -34.31 -47.09 6.12
C GLN A 27 -33.36 -47.16 7.34
N ALA A 28 -32.32 -46.31 7.45
CA ALA A 28 -31.57 -46.15 8.69
C ALA A 28 -31.73 -44.73 9.26
N ARG A 29 -32.94 -44.42 9.74
CA ARG A 29 -33.27 -43.15 10.40
C ARG A 29 -33.99 -43.39 11.73
N GLU A 30 -33.39 -44.17 12.62
CA GLU A 30 -33.76 -44.09 14.03
C GLU A 30 -33.21 -42.77 14.59
N THR A 31 -34.13 -41.90 15.00
CA THR A 31 -33.83 -40.60 15.61
C THR A 31 -33.40 -40.83 17.04
N ASP A 32 -32.15 -40.49 17.35
CA ASP A 32 -31.61 -40.50 18.72
C ASP A 32 -32.20 -39.31 19.51
N GLU A 33 -33.52 -39.36 19.76
CA GLU A 33 -34.29 -38.30 20.46
C GLU A 33 -34.06 -38.32 21.99
N GLU A 34 -33.43 -39.36 22.52
CA GLU A 34 -33.35 -39.62 23.96
C GLU A 34 -32.52 -38.58 24.73
N HIS A 35 -31.67 -37.79 24.03
CA HIS A 35 -30.86 -36.74 24.65
C HIS A 35 -30.90 -35.40 23.90
N ASN A 36 -32.04 -34.70 23.94
CA ASN A 36 -32.19 -33.31 23.44
C ASN A 36 -31.54 -32.25 24.36
N SER A 37 -30.23 -32.38 24.60
CA SER A 37 -29.46 -31.46 25.46
C SER A 37 -29.43 -30.00 24.97
N LEU A 38 -29.77 -29.76 23.69
CA LEU A 38 -29.78 -28.44 23.07
C LEU A 38 -31.18 -27.81 22.97
N ASN A 39 -32.22 -28.48 23.51
CA ASN A 39 -33.61 -28.02 23.44
C ASN A 39 -34.04 -27.67 21.99
N LEU A 40 -33.70 -28.54 21.05
CA LEU A 40 -34.10 -28.43 19.65
C LEU A 40 -35.61 -28.64 19.51
N ALA A 41 -36.24 -27.79 18.70
CA ALA A 41 -37.65 -27.89 18.38
C ALA A 41 -37.92 -29.15 17.53
N LYS A 42 -38.92 -29.94 17.93
CA LYS A 42 -39.37 -31.12 17.19
C LYS A 42 -40.20 -30.71 15.97
N ARG A 43 -40.38 -31.65 15.04
CA ARG A 43 -41.30 -31.48 13.91
C ARG A 43 -42.74 -31.37 14.40
N ALA A 44 -43.57 -30.64 13.65
CA ALA A 44 -45.00 -30.55 13.92
C ALA A 44 -45.73 -31.89 13.70
N ARG A 45 -45.18 -32.76 12.84
CA ARG A 45 -45.68 -34.11 12.55
C ARG A 45 -44.52 -35.07 12.30
N GLY A 46 -44.64 -36.29 12.81
CA GLY A 46 -43.62 -37.33 12.71
C GLY A 46 -42.46 -37.14 13.68
N ASP A 47 -41.54 -38.10 13.68
CA ASP A 47 -40.39 -38.13 14.56
C ASP A 47 -39.23 -37.27 14.03
N GLY A 48 -38.42 -36.76 14.95
CA GLY A 48 -37.21 -35.99 14.71
C GLY A 48 -37.34 -34.47 14.89
N PHE A 49 -36.21 -33.79 14.73
CA PHE A 49 -36.11 -32.34 14.87
C PHE A 49 -36.56 -31.61 13.59
N ALA A 50 -37.09 -30.39 13.78
CA ALA A 50 -37.48 -29.53 12.68
C ALA A 50 -36.25 -28.90 12.00
N VAL A 51 -36.25 -28.85 10.67
CA VAL A 51 -35.25 -28.10 9.89
C VAL A 51 -35.65 -26.63 9.90
N ASN A 52 -35.13 -25.87 10.86
CA ASN A 52 -35.33 -24.43 10.97
C ASN A 52 -34.04 -23.73 11.45
N LEU A 53 -33.98 -22.41 11.25
CA LEU A 53 -32.79 -21.61 11.58
C LEU A 53 -32.53 -21.50 13.09
N ASP A 54 -33.56 -21.58 13.93
CA ASP A 54 -33.40 -21.59 15.40
C ASP A 54 -32.63 -22.83 15.87
N ASN A 55 -33.02 -24.01 15.39
CA ASN A 55 -32.32 -25.27 15.66
C ASN A 55 -30.88 -25.23 15.11
N LEU A 56 -30.68 -24.66 13.93
CA LEU A 56 -29.34 -24.51 13.37
C LEU A 56 -28.46 -23.63 14.27
N LYS A 57 -28.97 -22.49 14.72
CA LYS A 57 -28.29 -21.59 15.65
C LYS A 57 -27.96 -22.30 16.97
N LYS A 58 -28.91 -23.03 17.55
CA LYS A 58 -28.70 -23.83 18.78
C LYS A 58 -27.61 -24.89 18.61
N ILE A 59 -27.56 -25.55 17.46
CA ILE A 59 -26.52 -26.54 17.15
C ILE A 59 -25.15 -25.87 17.05
N LEU A 60 -25.03 -24.81 16.24
CA LEU A 60 -23.76 -24.12 16.02
C LEU A 60 -23.21 -23.47 17.30
N SER A 61 -24.08 -22.94 18.18
CA SER A 61 -23.69 -22.29 19.44
C SER A 61 -23.57 -23.25 20.64
N GLY A 62 -24.25 -24.40 20.60
CA GLY A 62 -24.39 -25.29 21.76
C GLY A 62 -23.67 -26.62 21.64
N ASP A 63 -23.41 -27.12 20.43
CA ASP A 63 -22.76 -28.42 20.24
C ASP A 63 -21.34 -28.44 20.84
N SER A 64 -20.99 -29.51 21.56
CA SER A 64 -19.69 -29.67 22.20
C SER A 64 -18.46 -29.49 21.29
N LYS A 65 -18.56 -29.82 19.99
CA LYS A 65 -17.45 -29.65 19.04
C LYS A 65 -17.43 -28.25 18.46
N LEU A 66 -18.59 -27.63 18.24
CA LEU A 66 -18.74 -26.35 17.54
C LEU A 66 -18.71 -25.14 18.49
N LYS A 67 -19.27 -25.28 19.70
CA LYS A 67 -19.39 -24.23 20.70
C LYS A 67 -18.03 -23.59 20.98
N GLY A 68 -17.99 -22.27 20.82
CA GLY A 68 -16.81 -21.43 21.03
C GLY A 68 -15.64 -21.71 20.08
N ALA A 69 -15.79 -22.57 19.07
CA ALA A 69 -14.75 -22.82 18.08
C ALA A 69 -14.79 -21.81 16.92
N ILE A 70 -15.93 -21.15 16.72
CA ILE A 70 -16.19 -20.25 15.59
C ILE A 70 -16.30 -18.83 16.13
N GLN A 71 -15.45 -17.94 15.64
CA GLN A 71 -15.36 -16.58 16.13
C GLN A 71 -15.18 -15.59 14.98
N TYR A 72 -15.65 -14.36 15.18
CA TYR A 72 -15.48 -13.28 14.20
C TYR A 72 -14.17 -12.53 14.46
N ASN A 73 -13.28 -12.53 13.47
CA ASN A 73 -12.01 -11.81 13.53
C ASN A 73 -12.23 -10.35 13.16
N VAL A 74 -12.20 -9.45 14.16
CA VAL A 74 -12.49 -8.02 13.93
C VAL A 74 -11.37 -7.28 13.22
N PHE A 75 -10.20 -7.90 13.03
CA PHE A 75 -9.10 -7.32 12.27
C PHE A 75 -9.22 -7.65 10.77
N THR A 76 -9.42 -8.93 10.43
CA THR A 76 -9.53 -9.37 9.02
C THR A 76 -10.97 -9.34 8.48
N TYR A 77 -11.96 -9.18 9.36
CA TYR A 77 -13.39 -9.26 9.07
C TYR A 77 -13.86 -10.63 8.55
N GLU A 78 -13.09 -11.68 8.85
CA GLU A 78 -13.37 -13.07 8.50
C GLU A 78 -13.96 -13.84 9.68
N ILE A 79 -14.60 -14.97 9.37
CA ILE A 79 -15.04 -15.92 10.38
C ILE A 79 -13.98 -17.01 10.47
N ASP A 80 -13.47 -17.25 11.66
CA ASP A 80 -12.38 -18.20 11.90
C ASP A 80 -12.84 -19.38 12.75
N VAL A 81 -12.31 -20.56 12.46
CA VAL A 81 -12.24 -21.68 13.39
C VAL A 81 -11.01 -21.49 14.28
N THR A 82 -11.18 -20.86 15.44
CA THR A 82 -10.10 -20.47 16.35
C THR A 82 -9.64 -21.61 17.26
N ARG A 83 -10.54 -22.54 17.56
CA ARG A 83 -10.21 -23.79 18.27
C ARG A 83 -10.25 -24.94 17.27
N PRO A 84 -9.10 -25.59 16.97
CA PRO A 84 -9.08 -26.73 16.05
C PRO A 84 -10.11 -27.79 16.46
N MET A 85 -10.98 -28.17 15.52
CA MET A 85 -12.05 -29.13 15.76
C MET A 85 -11.99 -30.28 14.77
N LYS A 86 -12.29 -31.49 15.24
CA LYS A 86 -12.29 -32.70 14.40
C LYS A 86 -13.71 -33.09 14.01
N LEU A 87 -14.08 -32.82 12.76
CA LEU A 87 -15.36 -33.18 12.15
C LEU A 87 -15.12 -34.17 11.00
N ASN A 88 -15.96 -35.20 10.89
CA ASN A 88 -15.91 -36.19 9.79
C ASN A 88 -14.49 -36.76 9.52
N GLY A 89 -13.69 -36.95 10.57
CA GLY A 89 -12.31 -37.43 10.46
C GLY A 89 -11.25 -36.37 10.10
N ARG A 90 -11.64 -35.14 9.75
CA ARG A 90 -10.75 -34.03 9.38
C ARG A 90 -10.62 -33.01 10.51
N THR A 91 -9.42 -32.48 10.70
CA THR A 91 -9.17 -31.36 11.62
C THR A 91 -9.35 -30.05 10.86
N LEU A 92 -10.19 -29.16 11.38
CA LEU A 92 -10.54 -27.87 10.79
C LEU A 92 -9.99 -26.74 11.66
N SER A 93 -9.43 -25.71 11.05
CA SER A 93 -8.85 -24.54 11.71
C SER A 93 -8.66 -23.38 10.72
N GLY A 94 -8.62 -22.14 11.22
CA GLY A 94 -8.36 -20.95 10.40
C GLY A 94 -9.63 -20.38 9.75
N ALA A 95 -9.46 -19.51 8.76
CA ALA A 95 -10.58 -18.84 8.08
C ALA A 95 -11.55 -19.85 7.46
N ILE A 96 -12.84 -19.67 7.73
CA ILE A 96 -13.89 -20.51 7.18
C ILE A 96 -13.95 -20.31 5.67
N ASP A 97 -13.78 -21.42 4.95
CA ASP A 97 -13.95 -21.52 3.52
C ASP A 97 -15.12 -22.46 3.15
N ASP A 98 -15.31 -22.65 1.86
CA ASP A 98 -16.34 -23.54 1.32
C ASP A 98 -16.19 -25.00 1.76
N LEU A 99 -14.96 -25.45 2.06
CA LEU A 99 -14.71 -26.79 2.56
C LEU A 99 -15.21 -26.90 4.00
N ILE A 100 -14.83 -25.98 4.87
CA ILE A 100 -15.24 -25.98 6.28
C ILE A 100 -16.77 -25.91 6.41
N ILE A 101 -17.44 -25.08 5.61
CA ILE A 101 -18.92 -25.00 5.61
C ILE A 101 -19.54 -26.35 5.24
N ARG A 102 -18.99 -27.05 4.24
CA ARG A 102 -19.47 -28.39 3.84
C ARG A 102 -19.23 -29.44 4.92
N GLU A 103 -18.09 -29.39 5.60
CA GLU A 103 -17.78 -30.30 6.71
C GLU A 103 -18.72 -30.08 7.90
N ILE A 104 -19.01 -28.83 8.25
CA ILE A 104 -20.00 -28.48 9.28
C ILE A 104 -21.38 -28.99 8.87
N ARG A 105 -21.82 -28.73 7.63
CA ARG A 105 -23.10 -29.23 7.11
C ARG A 105 -23.20 -30.76 7.20
N ALA A 106 -22.18 -31.47 6.73
CA ALA A 106 -22.15 -32.93 6.77
C ALA A 106 -22.19 -33.46 8.22
N TYR A 107 -21.44 -32.84 9.12
CA TYR A 107 -21.47 -33.18 10.55
C TYR A 107 -22.87 -33.03 11.15
N ILE A 108 -23.55 -31.91 10.85
CA ILE A 108 -24.91 -31.64 11.33
C ILE A 108 -25.89 -32.66 10.76
N ALA A 109 -25.80 -32.95 9.46
CA ALA A 109 -26.65 -33.94 8.79
C ALA A 109 -26.48 -35.34 9.37
N THR A 110 -25.25 -35.77 9.66
CA THR A 110 -24.98 -37.11 10.22
C THR A 110 -25.42 -37.22 11.68
N LYS A 111 -25.07 -36.25 12.52
CA LYS A 111 -25.32 -36.28 13.97
C LYS A 111 -26.75 -35.96 14.34
N TYR A 112 -27.32 -34.90 13.76
CA TYR A 112 -28.66 -34.39 14.12
C TYR A 112 -29.76 -34.83 13.15
N LYS A 113 -29.41 -35.51 12.04
CA LYS A 113 -30.36 -35.89 10.97
C LYS A 113 -31.09 -34.69 10.35
N LEU A 114 -30.42 -33.53 10.32
CA LEU A 114 -30.93 -32.27 9.76
C LEU A 114 -30.06 -31.85 8.58
N ASP A 115 -30.65 -31.73 7.39
CA ASP A 115 -29.95 -31.21 6.21
C ASP A 115 -30.38 -29.77 5.91
N TYR A 116 -29.43 -28.85 6.08
CA TYR A 116 -29.61 -27.42 5.83
C TYR A 116 -28.96 -27.04 4.51
N LYS A 117 -29.46 -26.00 3.83
CA LYS A 117 -28.78 -25.50 2.63
C LYS A 117 -27.48 -24.82 3.02
N LYS A 118 -26.48 -24.86 2.15
CA LYS A 118 -25.19 -24.20 2.37
C LYS A 118 -25.33 -22.70 2.73
N PRO A 119 -26.20 -21.90 2.07
CA PRO A 119 -26.42 -20.51 2.44
C PRO A 119 -26.94 -20.34 3.88
N ASP A 120 -27.88 -21.18 4.32
CA ASP A 120 -28.40 -21.13 5.70
C ASP A 120 -27.29 -21.38 6.73
N ILE A 121 -26.38 -22.32 6.46
CA ILE A 121 -25.20 -22.55 7.30
C ILE A 121 -24.32 -21.30 7.33
N ALA A 122 -24.01 -20.72 6.18
CA ALA A 122 -23.14 -19.54 6.09
C ALA A 122 -23.73 -18.33 6.85
N ASP A 123 -25.03 -18.06 6.67
CA ASP A 123 -25.72 -16.94 7.31
C ASP A 123 -25.73 -17.10 8.83
N ILE A 124 -26.06 -18.30 9.34
CA ILE A 124 -26.08 -18.53 10.79
C ILE A 124 -24.67 -18.61 11.38
N LEU A 125 -23.66 -19.03 10.61
CA LEU A 125 -22.25 -18.91 11.02
C LEU A 125 -21.85 -17.45 11.25
N GLU A 126 -22.25 -16.52 10.38
CA GLU A 126 -21.99 -15.08 10.57
C GLU A 126 -22.66 -14.55 11.85
N VAL A 127 -23.90 -14.97 12.13
CA VAL A 127 -24.61 -14.62 13.37
C VAL A 127 -23.90 -15.17 14.62
N VAL A 128 -23.56 -16.45 14.64
CA VAL A 128 -22.92 -17.10 15.80
C VAL A 128 -21.50 -16.58 16.01
N ALA A 129 -20.74 -16.35 14.94
CA ALA A 129 -19.41 -15.76 15.01
C ALA A 129 -19.47 -14.32 15.55
N GLY A 130 -20.47 -13.53 15.15
CA GLY A 130 -20.65 -12.16 15.61
C GLY A 130 -20.89 -12.05 17.13
N GLU A 131 -21.50 -13.05 17.75
CA GLU A 131 -21.66 -13.16 19.21
C GLU A 131 -20.32 -13.38 19.94
N HIS A 132 -19.28 -13.78 19.21
CA HIS A 132 -17.95 -14.10 19.73
C HIS A 132 -16.85 -13.48 18.85
N SER A 133 -16.60 -12.19 19.06
CA SER A 133 -15.57 -11.44 18.33
C SER A 133 -14.21 -11.50 19.05
N TYR A 134 -13.12 -11.51 18.28
CA TYR A 134 -11.75 -11.47 18.80
C TYR A 134 -10.81 -10.73 17.85
N ASN A 135 -9.68 -10.23 18.36
CA ASN A 135 -8.65 -9.57 17.55
C ASN A 135 -7.29 -10.25 17.76
N PRO A 136 -6.94 -11.27 16.95
CA PRO A 136 -5.72 -12.05 17.17
C PRO A 136 -4.44 -11.21 17.06
N LEU A 137 -4.46 -10.16 16.26
CA LEU A 137 -3.31 -9.28 16.11
C LEU A 137 -3.13 -8.38 17.33
N LYS A 138 -4.22 -7.89 17.92
CA LYS A 138 -4.17 -7.16 19.19
C LYS A 138 -3.67 -8.05 20.32
N ASP A 139 -4.21 -9.26 20.45
CA ASP A 139 -3.78 -10.22 21.47
C ASP A 139 -2.29 -10.56 21.33
N TYR A 140 -1.80 -10.71 20.10
CA TYR A 140 -0.37 -10.89 19.79
C TYR A 140 0.47 -9.71 20.27
N LEU A 141 0.06 -8.47 19.97
CA LEU A 141 0.79 -7.26 20.37
C LEU A 141 0.80 -7.05 21.89
N GLU A 142 -0.32 -7.31 22.58
CA GLU A 142 -0.40 -7.23 24.04
C GLU A 142 0.48 -8.29 24.72
N SER A 143 0.58 -9.47 24.12
CA SER A 143 1.52 -10.51 24.57
C SER A 143 2.98 -10.11 24.34
N CYS A 144 3.31 -9.52 23.19
CA CYS A 144 4.66 -8.98 22.92
C CYS A 144 5.05 -7.87 23.91
N GLU A 145 4.12 -6.97 24.24
CA GLU A 145 4.33 -5.92 25.24
C GLU A 145 4.66 -6.49 26.62
N SER A 146 3.88 -7.48 27.05
CA SER A 146 4.05 -8.14 28.36
C SER A 146 5.42 -8.81 28.46
N GLU A 147 5.81 -9.57 27.45
CA GLU A 147 7.15 -10.19 27.39
C GLU A 147 8.27 -9.15 27.37
N TYR A 148 8.11 -8.07 26.60
CA TYR A 148 9.13 -7.03 26.51
C TYR A 148 9.35 -6.30 27.85
N LYS A 149 8.30 -6.10 28.65
CA LYS A 149 8.41 -5.52 30.01
C LYS A 149 9.23 -6.40 30.95
N GLU A 150 9.20 -7.72 30.77
CA GLU A 150 9.92 -8.68 31.61
C GLU A 150 11.36 -8.94 31.14
N LEU A 151 11.74 -8.47 29.95
CA LEU A 151 13.11 -8.63 29.44
C LEU A 151 14.10 -7.84 30.30
N VAL A 152 15.04 -8.57 30.93
CA VAL A 152 16.16 -7.99 31.68
C VAL A 152 16.98 -7.02 30.83
N ASN A 153 17.15 -7.34 29.54
CA ASN A 153 17.86 -6.51 28.57
C ASN A 153 16.92 -6.12 27.43
N GLN A 154 16.11 -5.09 27.67
CA GLN A 154 15.32 -4.44 26.63
C GLN A 154 16.26 -3.90 25.54
N ARG A 155 16.01 -4.32 24.29
CA ARG A 155 16.80 -3.88 23.13
C ARG A 155 16.07 -2.72 22.45
N ASP A 156 16.83 -1.72 22.06
CA ASP A 156 16.33 -0.63 21.23
C ASP A 156 15.66 -1.19 19.95
N PRO A 157 14.37 -0.91 19.69
CA PRO A 157 13.68 -1.40 18.50
C PRO A 157 14.37 -0.98 17.20
N PHE A 158 15.04 0.18 17.18
CA PHE A 158 15.76 0.64 16.00
C PHE A 158 16.99 -0.23 15.71
N GLU A 159 17.68 -0.71 16.75
CA GLU A 159 18.80 -1.65 16.62
C GLU A 159 18.35 -3.03 16.11
N ILE A 160 17.16 -3.48 16.52
CA ILE A 160 16.57 -4.70 15.96
C ILE A 160 16.23 -4.46 14.49
N LEU A 161 15.59 -3.35 14.16
CA LEU A 161 15.16 -3.02 12.80
C LEU A 161 16.35 -2.96 11.84
N ARG A 162 17.42 -2.24 12.19
CA ARG A 162 18.61 -2.06 11.34
C ARG A 162 19.37 -3.37 11.09
N HIS A 163 19.22 -4.36 11.97
CA HIS A 163 19.79 -5.69 11.77
C HIS A 163 19.20 -6.39 10.53
N TYR A 164 17.94 -6.08 10.21
CA TYR A 164 17.18 -6.67 9.10
C TYR A 164 17.00 -5.71 7.91
N LEU A 165 16.94 -4.40 8.13
CA LEU A 165 16.85 -3.38 7.09
C LEU A 165 18.05 -2.43 7.20
N ASN A 166 18.99 -2.50 6.26
CA ASN A 166 20.23 -1.74 6.34
C ASN A 166 20.03 -0.25 6.04
N ILE A 167 19.52 0.47 7.02
CA ILE A 167 19.33 1.93 7.03
C ILE A 167 20.37 2.57 7.95
N LYS A 168 20.67 3.84 7.67
CA LYS A 168 21.56 4.61 8.52
C LYS A 168 20.94 4.87 9.89
N ASP A 169 21.76 4.78 10.92
CA ASP A 169 21.39 5.19 12.27
C ASP A 169 21.71 6.68 12.46
N ASP A 170 20.70 7.50 12.22
CA ASP A 170 20.69 8.91 12.51
C ASP A 170 19.33 9.34 13.07
N GLU A 171 19.29 10.55 13.61
CA GLU A 171 18.11 11.14 14.24
C GLU A 171 16.88 11.07 13.33
N TYR A 172 17.07 11.40 12.05
CA TYR A 172 16.02 11.36 11.05
C TYR A 172 15.40 9.96 10.90
N ASN A 173 16.21 8.92 10.67
CA ASN A 173 15.69 7.57 10.50
C ASN A 173 15.01 7.05 11.77
N ARG A 174 15.53 7.39 12.95
CA ARG A 174 14.90 7.05 14.23
C ARG A 174 13.51 7.67 14.37
N ILE A 175 13.36 8.95 14.04
CA ILE A 175 12.06 9.66 14.08
C ILE A 175 11.03 9.02 13.15
N ILE A 176 11.38 8.82 11.87
CA ILE A 176 10.41 8.35 10.89
C ILE A 176 10.00 6.89 11.13
N MET A 177 10.94 6.04 11.57
CA MET A 177 10.65 4.63 11.84
C MET A 177 9.79 4.50 13.10
N ASP A 178 10.11 5.23 14.17
CA ASP A 178 9.26 5.26 15.37
C ASP A 178 7.83 5.71 15.03
N LEU A 179 7.68 6.84 14.34
CA LEU A 179 6.36 7.35 13.95
C LEU A 179 5.59 6.34 13.08
N PHE A 180 6.27 5.74 12.10
CA PHE A 180 5.65 4.80 11.19
C PHE A 180 5.13 3.54 11.89
N PHE A 181 5.97 2.92 12.73
CA PHE A 181 5.59 1.70 13.43
C PHE A 181 4.66 1.94 14.61
N ARG A 182 4.69 3.12 15.26
CA ARG A 182 3.62 3.52 16.19
C ARG A 182 2.29 3.67 15.45
N GLY A 183 2.30 4.21 14.23
CA GLY A 183 1.13 4.25 13.34
C GLY A 183 0.60 2.85 13.03
N ALA A 184 1.48 1.89 12.75
CA ALA A 184 1.10 0.48 12.55
C ALA A 184 0.40 -0.07 13.80
N VAL A 185 1.02 0.05 14.98
CA VAL A 185 0.42 -0.39 16.24
C VAL A 185 -0.94 0.27 16.47
N ALA A 186 -1.02 1.58 16.30
CA ALA A 186 -2.25 2.34 16.49
C ALA A 186 -3.40 1.80 15.64
N LYS A 187 -3.15 1.39 14.40
CA LYS A 187 -4.17 0.79 13.50
C LYS A 187 -4.75 -0.54 14.00
N VAL A 188 -4.07 -1.25 14.90
CA VAL A 188 -4.57 -2.48 15.53
C VAL A 188 -5.45 -2.15 16.74
N PHE A 189 -5.04 -1.16 17.54
CA PHE A 189 -5.75 -0.78 18.77
C PHE A 189 -6.94 0.16 18.52
N ASP A 190 -6.83 1.03 17.52
CA ASP A 190 -7.89 1.90 16.99
C ASP A 190 -7.85 1.87 15.46
N PRO A 191 -8.63 0.98 14.81
CA PRO A 191 -8.61 0.85 13.35
C PRO A 191 -9.15 2.08 12.63
N THR A 192 -9.84 2.98 13.34
CA THR A 192 -10.39 4.24 12.77
C THR A 192 -9.44 5.41 12.88
N ILE A 193 -8.32 5.26 13.62
CA ILE A 193 -7.36 6.34 13.84
C ILE A 193 -6.84 6.88 12.52
N LYS A 194 -6.73 8.21 12.44
CA LYS A 194 -6.15 8.87 11.28
C LYS A 194 -4.63 8.71 11.32
N PHE A 195 -4.07 8.18 10.24
CA PHE A 195 -2.64 8.07 10.04
C PHE A 195 -2.33 8.44 8.58
N ASP A 196 -1.82 9.66 8.39
CA ASP A 196 -1.64 10.28 7.08
C ASP A 196 -0.24 10.01 6.48
N PHE A 197 0.53 9.08 7.05
CA PHE A 197 1.91 8.81 6.62
C PHE A 197 2.04 7.48 5.87
N VAL A 198 3.01 7.46 4.96
CA VAL A 198 3.45 6.32 4.15
C VAL A 198 4.97 6.24 4.26
N LEU A 199 5.50 5.03 4.36
CA LEU A 199 6.94 4.81 4.33
C LEU A 199 7.40 4.47 2.91
N ASP A 200 8.30 5.27 2.38
CA ASP A 200 8.93 5.06 1.09
C ASP A 200 10.35 4.52 1.29
N LEU A 201 10.61 3.33 0.77
CA LEU A 201 11.94 2.73 0.76
C LEU A 201 12.62 2.97 -0.58
N THR A 202 13.72 3.72 -0.55
CA THR A 202 14.59 3.94 -1.71
C THR A 202 15.84 3.07 -1.61
N GLY A 203 16.45 2.72 -2.73
CA GLY A 203 17.71 1.98 -2.76
C GLY A 203 17.74 0.97 -3.90
N ARG A 204 18.86 0.28 -4.10
CA ARG A 204 19.01 -0.66 -5.22
C ARG A 204 18.00 -1.81 -5.17
N GLN A 205 17.71 -2.41 -6.32
CA GLN A 205 16.91 -3.64 -6.38
C GLN A 205 17.62 -4.78 -5.65
N GLY A 206 16.85 -5.70 -5.06
CA GLY A 206 17.40 -6.89 -4.40
C GLY A 206 18.04 -6.64 -3.03
N VAL A 207 17.87 -5.47 -2.41
CA VAL A 207 18.36 -5.18 -1.05
C VAL A 207 17.43 -5.70 0.07
N GLY A 208 16.40 -6.49 -0.27
CA GLY A 208 15.54 -7.16 0.71
C GLY A 208 14.35 -6.34 1.24
N LYS A 209 13.99 -5.21 0.61
CA LYS A 209 12.88 -4.31 1.02
C LYS A 209 11.56 -5.06 1.28
N THR A 210 11.07 -5.79 0.29
CA THR A 210 9.82 -6.57 0.37
C THR A 210 9.93 -7.69 1.40
N GLN A 211 11.04 -8.44 1.38
CA GLN A 211 11.30 -9.56 2.30
C GLN A 211 11.37 -9.11 3.78
N PHE A 212 11.90 -7.92 4.04
CA PHE A 212 11.93 -7.33 5.38
C PHE A 212 10.53 -7.14 5.94
N PHE A 213 9.63 -6.51 5.18
CA PHE A 213 8.25 -6.25 5.60
C PHE A 213 7.42 -7.55 5.66
N GLU A 214 7.58 -8.44 4.69
CA GLU A 214 6.94 -9.76 4.71
C GLU A 214 7.36 -10.55 5.97
N GLY A 215 8.63 -10.50 6.35
CA GLY A 215 9.14 -11.16 7.55
C GLY A 215 8.69 -10.51 8.86
N LEU A 216 8.55 -9.18 8.91
CA LEU A 216 8.14 -8.44 10.10
C LEU A 216 6.63 -8.58 10.39
N PHE A 217 5.80 -8.42 9.36
CA PHE A 217 4.33 -8.49 9.45
C PHE A 217 3.80 -9.91 9.29
N THR A 218 4.64 -10.84 8.85
CA THR A 218 4.31 -12.22 8.45
C THR A 218 3.40 -12.28 7.22
N HIS A 219 3.46 -13.38 6.49
CA HIS A 219 2.56 -13.65 5.35
C HIS A 219 1.07 -13.58 5.69
N LYS A 220 0.70 -13.63 6.99
CA LYS A 220 -0.69 -13.54 7.45
C LYS A 220 -1.24 -12.11 7.39
N TYR A 221 -0.39 -11.09 7.55
CA TYR A 221 -0.82 -9.69 7.64
C TYR A 221 -0.04 -8.76 6.70
N PHE A 222 0.56 -9.32 5.66
CA PHE A 222 1.30 -8.61 4.62
C PHE A 222 0.72 -8.95 3.25
N THR A 223 0.51 -7.93 2.41
CA THR A 223 0.15 -8.12 1.00
C THR A 223 0.84 -7.09 0.12
N THR A 224 1.12 -7.48 -1.13
CA THR A 224 1.43 -6.53 -2.19
C THR A 224 0.14 -6.01 -2.86
N VAL A 225 0.24 -4.87 -3.54
CA VAL A 225 -0.88 -4.22 -4.24
C VAL A 225 -0.48 -3.87 -5.68
N GLU A 226 -1.45 -3.94 -6.61
CA GLU A 226 -1.27 -3.47 -7.99
C GLU A 226 -2.03 -2.18 -8.31
N THR A 227 -3.12 -1.87 -7.60
CA THR A 227 -3.89 -0.62 -7.71
C THR A 227 -4.50 -0.18 -6.38
N PHE A 228 -4.78 1.11 -6.19
CA PHE A 228 -5.52 1.62 -5.02
C PHE A 228 -7.03 1.75 -5.24
N THR A 229 -7.50 1.55 -6.46
CA THR A 229 -8.87 1.84 -6.88
C THR A 229 -9.72 0.60 -7.09
N ASP A 230 -9.11 -0.52 -7.48
CA ASP A 230 -9.80 -1.78 -7.74
C ASP A 230 -10.45 -2.37 -6.47
N LYS A 231 -11.60 -3.02 -6.67
CA LYS A 231 -12.41 -3.58 -5.58
C LYS A 231 -11.77 -4.81 -4.94
N ASP A 232 -11.09 -5.66 -5.72
CA ASP A 232 -10.49 -6.90 -5.26
C ASP A 232 -9.19 -6.57 -4.51
N ASP A 233 -8.44 -5.57 -4.99
CA ASP A 233 -7.33 -4.95 -4.26
C ASP A 233 -7.79 -4.41 -2.90
N LYS A 234 -8.86 -3.60 -2.86
CA LYS A 234 -9.41 -3.07 -1.58
C LYS A 234 -9.84 -4.20 -0.63
N ALA A 235 -10.50 -5.23 -1.15
CA ALA A 235 -10.93 -6.39 -0.37
C ALA A 235 -9.75 -7.16 0.22
N ARG A 236 -8.62 -7.23 -0.50
CA ARG A 236 -7.36 -7.84 -0.02
C ARG A 236 -6.66 -6.96 1.02
N MET A 237 -6.59 -5.65 0.78
CA MET A 237 -5.91 -4.70 1.68
C MET A 237 -6.51 -4.67 3.09
N VAL A 238 -7.84 -4.63 3.21
CA VAL A 238 -8.51 -4.53 4.52
C VAL A 238 -8.26 -5.71 5.46
N ARG A 239 -7.76 -6.84 4.93
CA ARG A 239 -7.43 -8.04 5.73
C ARG A 239 -5.98 -8.06 6.20
N ASN A 240 -5.18 -7.08 5.77
CA ASN A 240 -3.74 -7.03 6.04
C ASN A 240 -3.40 -5.87 6.95
N TRP A 241 -2.23 -5.91 7.58
CA TRP A 241 -1.71 -4.85 8.44
C TRP A 241 -0.70 -3.96 7.71
N CYS A 242 0.05 -4.54 6.78
CA CYS A 242 0.95 -3.83 5.88
C CYS A 242 0.55 -4.08 4.42
N VAL A 243 0.26 -2.99 3.71
CA VAL A 243 0.04 -3.00 2.25
C VAL A 243 1.29 -2.44 1.58
N PHE A 244 1.91 -3.24 0.73
CA PHE A 244 3.20 -2.95 0.11
C PHE A 244 3.07 -2.70 -1.39
N ASP A 245 3.31 -1.47 -1.81
CA ASP A 245 3.34 -1.05 -3.21
C ASP A 245 4.77 -1.21 -3.77
N ASP A 246 5.08 -2.43 -4.24
CA ASP A 246 6.39 -2.74 -4.78
C ASP A 246 6.62 -2.04 -6.12
N GLU A 247 7.83 -1.52 -6.31
CA GLU A 247 8.22 -0.65 -7.44
C GLU A 247 7.25 0.52 -7.73
N MET A 248 6.44 0.90 -6.74
CA MET A 248 5.37 1.90 -6.84
C MET A 248 4.36 1.60 -7.95
N VAL A 249 4.11 0.33 -8.28
CA VAL A 249 3.19 -0.07 -9.36
C VAL A 249 1.80 0.52 -9.20
N ALA A 250 1.22 0.44 -8.00
CA ALA A 250 -0.11 0.99 -7.70
C ALA A 250 -0.09 2.52 -7.72
N SER A 251 0.95 3.13 -7.15
CA SER A 251 1.14 4.58 -7.14
C SER A 251 1.31 5.16 -8.55
N LYS A 252 2.01 4.46 -9.45
CA LYS A 252 2.25 4.88 -10.85
C LYS A 252 0.97 4.84 -11.69
N LYS A 253 0.01 3.98 -11.34
CA LYS A 253 -1.31 3.89 -12.01
C LYS A 253 -2.32 4.91 -11.47
N ALA A 254 -2.08 5.50 -10.31
CA ALA A 254 -2.95 6.49 -9.69
C ALA A 254 -2.42 7.91 -9.93
N SER A 255 -3.31 8.90 -10.01
CA SER A 255 -2.87 10.30 -9.92
C SER A 255 -2.33 10.61 -8.52
N PHE A 256 -1.42 11.58 -8.41
CA PHE A 256 -0.89 11.99 -7.10
C PHE A 256 -2.00 12.50 -6.15
N SER A 257 -3.05 13.11 -6.70
CA SER A 257 -4.25 13.50 -5.93
C SER A 257 -5.01 12.29 -5.38
N GLU A 258 -5.19 11.23 -6.17
CA GLU A 258 -5.86 10.01 -5.72
C GLU A 258 -5.04 9.28 -4.67
N LEU A 259 -3.71 9.18 -4.85
CA LEU A 259 -2.82 8.62 -3.85
C LEU A 259 -2.91 9.39 -2.53
N LYS A 260 -2.81 10.73 -2.56
CA LYS A 260 -2.95 11.56 -1.36
C LYS A 260 -4.30 11.34 -0.67
N LYS A 261 -5.38 11.26 -1.43
CA LYS A 261 -6.72 10.98 -0.91
C LYS A 261 -6.75 9.61 -0.24
N PHE A 262 -6.30 8.57 -0.92
CA PHE A 262 -6.25 7.20 -0.41
C PHE A 262 -5.42 7.08 0.87
N ILE A 263 -4.28 7.78 0.96
CA ILE A 263 -3.46 7.84 2.18
C ILE A 263 -4.24 8.45 3.35
N THR A 264 -5.04 9.49 3.10
CA THR A 264 -5.82 10.17 4.17
C THR A 264 -7.13 9.50 4.54
N GLU A 265 -7.64 8.59 3.71
CA GLU A 265 -8.90 7.89 3.97
C GLU A 265 -8.80 7.05 5.25
N THR A 266 -9.78 7.17 6.15
CA THR A 266 -9.87 6.36 7.38
C THR A 266 -10.73 5.12 7.20
N LYS A 267 -11.47 5.02 6.08
CA LYS A 267 -12.38 3.94 5.75
C LYS A 267 -12.25 3.61 4.26
N LEU A 268 -12.36 2.33 3.94
CA LEU A 268 -12.49 1.83 2.57
C LEU A 268 -13.92 1.37 2.33
N GLU A 269 -14.42 1.65 1.14
CA GLU A 269 -15.76 1.25 0.69
C GLU A 269 -15.61 0.42 -0.58
N PHE A 270 -16.11 -0.81 -0.53
CA PHE A 270 -16.09 -1.75 -1.64
C PHE A 270 -17.20 -2.79 -1.47
N ARG A 271 -17.59 -3.44 -2.57
CA ARG A 271 -18.53 -4.56 -2.57
C ARG A 271 -17.76 -5.87 -2.56
N PRO A 272 -17.78 -6.67 -1.47
CA PRO A 272 -17.22 -8.00 -1.51
C PRO A 272 -17.87 -8.85 -2.60
N PRO A 273 -17.14 -9.82 -3.20
CA PRO A 273 -17.75 -10.81 -4.09
C PRO A 273 -18.97 -11.45 -3.42
N TYR A 274 -20.08 -11.56 -4.15
CA TYR A 274 -21.34 -12.16 -3.69
C TYR A 274 -22.10 -11.39 -2.58
N ALA A 275 -21.61 -10.24 -2.11
CA ALA A 275 -22.37 -9.37 -1.21
C ALA A 275 -23.52 -8.66 -1.96
N SER A 276 -24.65 -8.46 -1.30
CA SER A 276 -25.80 -7.72 -1.85
C SER A 276 -25.60 -6.19 -1.83
N SER A 277 -24.69 -5.69 -1.00
CA SER A 277 -24.44 -4.26 -0.77
C SER A 277 -22.95 -3.97 -0.50
N ASP A 278 -22.58 -2.70 -0.64
CA ASP A 278 -21.24 -2.22 -0.33
C ASP A 278 -20.97 -2.29 1.18
N ARG A 279 -19.75 -2.69 1.54
CA ARG A 279 -19.28 -2.65 2.93
C ARG A 279 -18.33 -1.48 3.09
N ARG A 280 -18.50 -0.75 4.19
CA ARG A 280 -17.59 0.32 4.62
C ARG A 280 -16.80 -0.15 5.84
N LEU A 281 -15.51 -0.41 5.65
CA LEU A 281 -14.62 -0.95 6.67
C LEU A 281 -13.53 0.07 7.03
N PRO A 282 -13.08 0.14 8.30
CA PRO A 282 -11.91 0.91 8.68
C PRO A 282 -10.66 0.56 7.84
N LYS A 283 -9.85 1.57 7.51
CA LYS A 283 -8.54 1.36 6.91
C LYS A 283 -7.53 1.05 8.02
N SER A 284 -7.47 -0.22 8.44
CA SER A 284 -6.67 -0.76 9.56
C SER A 284 -5.23 -1.13 9.20
N PHE A 285 -4.70 -0.63 8.08
CA PHE A 285 -3.35 -0.91 7.62
C PHE A 285 -2.51 0.35 7.40
N ILE A 286 -1.20 0.15 7.38
CA ILE A 286 -0.21 1.12 6.91
C ILE A 286 0.22 0.80 5.48
N ILE A 287 0.73 1.82 4.79
CA ILE A 287 1.21 1.68 3.41
C ILE A 287 2.72 1.84 3.41
N VAL A 288 3.39 0.91 2.73
CA VAL A 288 4.81 1.00 2.39
C VAL A 288 4.92 1.02 0.88
N ARG A 289 5.84 1.82 0.35
CA ARG A 289 6.16 1.84 -1.07
C ARG A 289 7.63 1.60 -1.25
N ALA A 290 8.01 0.88 -2.30
CA ALA A 290 9.40 0.66 -2.63
C ALA A 290 9.69 1.20 -4.02
N THR A 291 10.85 1.82 -4.18
CA THR A 291 11.35 2.24 -5.49
C THR A 291 12.87 2.14 -5.55
N ASN A 292 13.39 2.04 -6.76
CA ASN A 292 14.81 2.20 -7.03
C ASN A 292 15.13 3.59 -7.60
N ASP A 293 14.10 4.36 -7.96
CA ASP A 293 14.22 5.72 -8.47
C ASP A 293 14.41 6.67 -7.28
N HIS A 294 15.38 7.58 -7.38
CA HIS A 294 15.59 8.63 -6.38
C HIS A 294 14.68 9.84 -6.62
N ASP A 295 14.18 10.01 -7.86
CA ASP A 295 13.40 11.17 -8.31
C ASP A 295 11.93 10.81 -8.55
N TYR A 296 11.22 10.41 -7.49
CA TYR A 296 9.83 9.93 -7.60
C TYR A 296 8.81 10.84 -6.88
N LEU A 297 9.26 11.72 -5.98
CA LEU A 297 8.38 12.70 -5.36
C LEU A 297 8.19 13.87 -6.32
N ASN A 298 7.17 13.78 -7.17
CA ASN A 298 6.78 14.89 -8.03
C ASN A 298 6.27 16.07 -7.19
N ASP A 299 6.86 17.25 -7.37
CA ASP A 299 6.61 18.45 -6.55
C ASP A 299 5.18 19.00 -6.77
N LEU A 300 4.23 18.53 -5.96
CA LEU A 300 2.82 18.95 -5.96
C LEU A 300 2.19 18.79 -4.56
N THR A 301 2.32 19.80 -3.68
CA THR A 301 1.50 20.01 -2.46
C THR A 301 1.05 18.75 -1.69
N GLY A 302 1.75 18.36 -0.62
CA GLY A 302 1.32 17.26 0.24
C GLY A 302 2.35 16.17 0.51
N GLU A 303 3.62 16.47 0.25
CA GLU A 303 4.81 15.67 0.57
C GLU A 303 4.95 15.29 2.05
N ARG A 304 4.28 16.04 2.95
CA ARG A 304 4.22 15.74 4.39
C ARG A 304 3.82 14.31 4.74
N ARG A 305 3.18 13.60 3.80
CA ARG A 305 2.68 12.22 3.96
C ARG A 305 3.75 11.16 3.73
N PHE A 306 4.88 11.50 3.12
CA PHE A 306 5.88 10.52 2.71
C PHE A 306 7.08 10.55 3.64
N LEU A 307 7.39 9.43 4.28
CA LEU A 307 8.56 9.24 5.13
C LEU A 307 9.57 8.46 4.30
N VAL A 308 10.72 9.04 3.98
CA VAL A 308 11.67 8.40 3.04
C VAL A 308 12.81 7.73 3.80
N ALA A 309 13.03 6.45 3.60
CA ALA A 309 14.16 5.73 4.20
C ALA A 309 15.03 5.10 3.10
N GLU A 310 16.30 5.46 3.06
CA GLU A 310 17.26 4.89 2.13
C GLU A 310 17.81 3.57 2.67
N VAL A 311 17.59 2.50 1.92
CA VAL A 311 18.05 1.15 2.21
C VAL A 311 19.31 0.88 1.42
N HIS A 312 20.44 0.81 2.13
CA HIS A 312 21.73 0.57 1.52
C HIS A 312 21.97 -0.92 1.29
N LYS A 313 22.74 -1.27 0.26
CA LYS A 313 23.18 -2.65 0.05
C LYS A 313 24.11 -3.04 1.20
N ASP A 314 23.73 -4.05 1.98
CA ASP A 314 24.61 -4.65 2.98
C ASP A 314 25.39 -5.82 2.34
N THR A 315 26.70 -5.69 2.26
CA THR A 315 27.58 -6.75 1.75
C THR A 315 27.65 -7.97 2.68
N ASN A 316 27.24 -7.81 3.95
CA ASN A 316 27.11 -8.87 4.94
C ASN A 316 25.67 -9.42 5.05
N TYR A 317 24.74 -8.91 4.24
CA TYR A 317 23.35 -9.36 4.20
C TYR A 317 23.26 -10.72 3.51
N LYS A 318 23.39 -11.80 4.30
CA LYS A 318 23.22 -13.18 3.85
C LYS A 318 21.79 -13.67 4.03
N GLY A 319 20.78 -12.91 3.58
CA GLY A 319 19.38 -13.35 3.63
C GLY A 319 18.87 -13.58 5.06
N ARG A 320 19.19 -12.66 5.99
CA ARG A 320 18.72 -12.73 7.37
C ARG A 320 17.20 -12.77 7.39
N LYS A 321 16.63 -13.72 8.13
CA LYS A 321 15.19 -13.87 8.31
C LYS A 321 14.83 -13.47 9.72
N TRP A 322 13.75 -12.71 9.86
CA TRP A 322 13.17 -12.38 11.16
C TRP A 322 13.01 -13.62 12.01
N THR A 323 13.59 -13.60 13.21
CA THR A 323 13.28 -14.58 14.25
C THR A 323 12.02 -14.15 14.99
N GLU A 324 11.26 -15.11 15.51
CA GLU A 324 10.09 -14.78 16.34
C GLU A 324 10.50 -13.98 17.58
N LYS A 325 11.65 -14.29 18.18
CA LYS A 325 12.20 -13.55 19.32
C LYS A 325 12.42 -12.07 19.00
N ASP A 326 13.04 -11.76 17.86
CA ASP A 326 13.31 -10.38 17.48
C ASP A 326 12.03 -9.65 17.07
N ARG A 327 11.11 -10.34 16.37
CA ARG A 327 9.81 -9.80 15.98
C ARG A 327 8.99 -9.39 17.22
N ARG A 328 8.89 -10.28 18.20
CA ARG A 328 8.17 -10.01 19.47
C ARG A 328 8.82 -8.91 20.27
N ALA A 329 10.15 -8.90 20.36
CA ALA A 329 10.87 -7.81 21.04
C ALA A 329 10.64 -6.45 20.36
N PHE A 330 10.71 -6.40 19.03
CA PHE A 330 10.42 -5.19 18.26
C PHE A 330 8.99 -4.71 18.48
N TRP A 331 7.99 -5.58 18.30
CA TRP A 331 6.60 -5.20 18.47
C TRP A 331 6.25 -4.83 19.91
N GLY A 332 6.81 -5.53 20.91
CA GLY A 332 6.63 -5.18 22.32
C GLY A 332 7.16 -3.78 22.63
N ALA A 333 8.34 -3.43 22.11
CA ALA A 333 8.90 -2.09 22.22
C ALA A 333 8.02 -1.04 21.52
N MET A 334 7.50 -1.34 20.32
CA MET A 334 6.63 -0.41 19.59
C MET A 334 5.26 -0.20 20.25
N VAL A 335 4.72 -1.22 20.91
CA VAL A 335 3.50 -1.08 21.72
C VAL A 335 3.76 -0.17 22.93
N MET A 336 4.88 -0.35 23.61
CA MET A 336 5.29 0.55 24.69
C MET A 336 5.46 2.00 24.20
N ALA A 337 6.12 2.21 23.05
CA ALA A 337 6.30 3.52 22.45
C ALA A 337 4.95 4.16 22.08
N TRP A 338 4.02 3.40 21.49
CA TRP A 338 2.65 3.85 21.20
C TRP A 338 1.89 4.25 22.46
N ARG A 339 1.94 3.44 23.53
CA ARG A 339 1.27 3.75 24.79
C ARG A 339 1.87 4.97 25.50
N ALA A 340 3.17 5.18 25.37
CA ALA A 340 3.87 6.35 25.91
C ALA A 340 3.53 7.64 25.13
N ASN A 341 3.36 7.54 23.81
CA ASN A 341 3.00 8.68 22.97
C ASN A 341 2.04 8.30 21.83
N GLN A 342 0.76 8.62 22.04
CA GLN A 342 -0.31 8.37 21.07
C GLN A 342 -0.45 9.46 20.00
N VAL A 343 0.38 10.51 20.03
CA VAL A 343 0.39 11.56 19.01
C VAL A 343 1.15 11.07 17.77
N LEU A 344 0.45 10.93 16.65
CA LEU A 344 1.00 10.47 15.36
C LEU A 344 1.24 11.63 14.40
N ASN A 345 1.85 12.71 14.89
CA ASN A 345 2.29 13.85 14.09
C ASN A 345 3.76 14.14 14.37
N LEU A 346 4.42 14.83 13.44
CA LEU A 346 5.75 15.39 13.65
C LEU A 346 5.63 16.74 14.36
N THR A 347 6.59 17.05 15.23
CA THR A 347 6.80 18.42 15.74
C THR A 347 7.34 19.33 14.63
N ASP A 348 7.30 20.65 14.82
CA ASP A 348 7.80 21.59 13.83
C ASP A 348 9.31 21.39 13.54
N GLU A 349 10.11 21.09 14.56
CA GLU A 349 11.53 20.78 14.36
C GLU A 349 11.74 19.48 13.57
N GLN A 350 10.97 18.43 13.88
CA GLN A 350 11.04 17.17 13.16
C GLN A 350 10.56 17.31 11.71
N GLU A 351 9.49 18.06 11.47
CA GLU A 351 8.98 18.31 10.12
C GLU A 351 10.02 19.07 9.27
N LYS A 352 10.75 20.02 9.88
CA LYS A 352 11.87 20.70 9.21
C LYS A 352 12.96 19.71 8.79
N LEU A 353 13.45 18.88 9.71
CA LEU A 353 14.46 17.85 9.44
C LEU A 353 13.99 16.89 8.34
N VAL A 354 12.73 16.45 8.42
CA VAL A 354 12.15 15.53 7.44
C VAL A 354 12.04 16.17 6.06
N ASN A 355 11.67 17.46 5.98
CA ASN A 355 11.60 18.19 4.71
C ASN A 355 12.97 18.41 4.06
N GLU A 356 14.04 18.57 4.84
CA GLU A 356 15.42 18.65 4.33
C GLU A 356 15.89 17.35 3.66
N VAL A 357 15.35 16.20 4.08
CA VAL A 357 15.64 14.91 3.44
C VAL A 357 14.72 14.71 2.23
N ARG A 358 13.42 14.98 2.36
CA ARG A 358 12.44 14.88 1.25
C ARG A 358 12.84 15.71 0.03
N SER A 359 13.41 16.91 0.23
CA SER A 359 13.83 17.79 -0.86
C SER A 359 14.83 17.12 -1.81
N ARG A 360 15.62 16.14 -1.33
CA ARG A 360 16.61 15.40 -2.11
C ARG A 360 16.01 14.35 -3.04
N TYR A 361 14.74 13.97 -2.80
CA TYR A 361 14.01 12.98 -3.60
C TYR A 361 12.93 13.62 -4.48
N LYS A 362 12.89 14.96 -4.50
CA LYS A 362 11.99 15.70 -5.39
C LYS A 362 12.45 15.52 -6.82
N PHE A 363 11.52 15.16 -7.69
CA PHE A 363 11.75 15.19 -9.13
C PHE A 363 12.07 16.63 -9.55
N VAL A 364 13.30 16.85 -10.02
CA VAL A 364 13.70 18.11 -10.64
C VAL A 364 13.28 18.06 -12.11
N ASP A 365 12.32 18.89 -12.49
CA ASP A 365 11.94 19.04 -13.89
C ASP A 365 13.01 19.87 -14.58
N GLU A 366 13.86 19.23 -15.39
CA GLU A 366 15.01 19.85 -16.10
C GLU A 366 14.61 21.17 -16.80
N ILE A 367 13.42 21.22 -17.40
CA ILE A 367 12.92 22.43 -18.04
C ILE A 367 12.67 23.55 -17.05
N LEU A 368 12.18 23.27 -15.84
CA LEU A 368 11.95 24.28 -14.82
C LEU A 368 13.23 24.75 -14.16
N GLU A 369 14.20 23.86 -13.93
CA GLU A 369 15.55 24.23 -13.49
C GLU A 369 16.23 25.14 -14.52
N ASP A 370 16.10 24.80 -15.80
CA ASP A 370 16.57 25.64 -16.90
C ASP A 370 15.88 27.01 -16.92
N VAL A 371 14.58 27.10 -16.58
CA VAL A 371 13.90 28.39 -16.44
C VAL A 371 14.52 29.20 -15.31
N GLU A 372 14.78 28.61 -14.15
CA GLU A 372 15.40 29.33 -13.02
C GLU A 372 16.80 29.81 -13.37
N ARG A 373 17.65 28.93 -13.90
CA ARG A 373 18.99 29.29 -14.37
C ARG A 373 18.93 30.37 -15.45
N TYR A 374 17.98 30.29 -16.38
CA TYR A 374 17.76 31.29 -17.42
C TYR A 374 17.34 32.67 -16.85
N LEU A 375 16.57 32.70 -15.77
CA LEU A 375 16.19 33.92 -15.06
C LEU A 375 17.38 34.57 -14.35
N GLU A 376 18.29 33.76 -13.82
CA GLU A 376 19.51 34.20 -13.13
C GLU A 376 20.64 34.58 -14.09
N THR A 377 20.67 34.00 -15.28
CA THR A 377 21.70 34.27 -16.30
C THR A 377 21.59 35.72 -16.80
N PRO A 378 22.60 36.57 -16.54
CA PRO A 378 22.64 37.93 -17.05
C PRO A 378 22.62 37.96 -18.57
N TYR A 379 22.01 39.00 -19.14
CA TYR A 379 21.91 39.14 -20.59
C TYR A 379 22.24 40.57 -21.04
N PRO A 380 22.71 40.78 -22.28
CA PRO A 380 23.09 42.11 -22.75
C PRO A 380 21.86 43.01 -22.90
N LYS A 381 21.94 44.23 -22.35
CA LYS A 381 20.83 45.20 -22.29
C LYS A 381 20.17 45.48 -23.65
N ASN A 382 20.97 45.54 -24.72
CA ASN A 382 20.48 45.83 -26.07
C ASN A 382 20.22 44.57 -26.91
N MET A 383 20.34 43.37 -26.35
CA MET A 383 20.24 42.10 -27.09
C MET A 383 19.00 42.02 -27.97
N TYR A 384 17.85 42.43 -27.42
CA TYR A 384 16.58 42.34 -28.13
C TYR A 384 16.39 43.37 -29.25
N GLN A 385 17.27 44.34 -29.42
CA GLN A 385 17.24 45.30 -30.53
C GLN A 385 17.70 44.67 -31.85
N PHE A 386 18.53 43.63 -31.79
CA PHE A 386 19.02 42.87 -32.93
C PHE A 386 17.97 41.85 -33.39
N PRO A 387 17.87 41.49 -34.68
CA PRO A 387 16.92 40.49 -35.16
C PRO A 387 17.23 39.09 -34.60
N ALA A 388 16.26 38.17 -34.57
CA ALA A 388 16.48 36.80 -34.11
C ALA A 388 17.47 35.99 -34.97
N THR A 389 17.81 36.49 -36.16
CA THR A 389 18.84 35.96 -37.07
C THR A 389 20.25 36.45 -36.73
N ASP A 390 20.41 37.40 -35.80
CA ASP A 390 21.73 37.80 -35.30
C ASP A 390 22.34 36.65 -34.51
N SER A 391 23.56 36.24 -34.89
CA SER A 391 24.21 35.05 -34.33
C SER A 391 24.41 35.15 -32.83
N THR A 392 24.91 36.29 -32.33
CA THR A 392 25.12 36.51 -30.89
C THR A 392 23.80 36.49 -30.15
N ARG A 393 22.75 37.15 -30.68
CA ARG A 393 21.40 37.03 -30.09
C ARG A 393 20.90 35.59 -30.04
N HIS A 394 21.18 34.80 -31.06
CA HIS A 394 20.70 33.42 -31.17
C HIS A 394 21.40 32.47 -30.20
N TYR A 395 22.73 32.58 -30.06
CA TYR A 395 23.55 31.59 -29.34
C TYR A 395 23.99 32.02 -27.95
N TYR A 396 24.07 33.31 -27.63
CA TYR A 396 24.72 33.77 -26.38
C TYR A 396 24.17 33.10 -25.13
N ILE A 397 22.85 33.09 -24.94
CA ILE A 397 22.25 32.47 -23.75
C ILE A 397 22.44 30.95 -23.74
N HIS A 398 22.28 30.31 -24.88
CA HIS A 398 22.53 28.87 -25.03
C HIS A 398 23.96 28.54 -24.61
N ASP A 399 24.95 29.29 -25.10
CA ASP A 399 26.36 29.04 -24.78
C ASP A 399 26.67 29.33 -23.32
N MET A 400 26.15 30.43 -22.77
CA MET A 400 26.34 30.77 -21.36
C MET A 400 25.75 29.70 -20.43
N MET A 401 24.59 29.14 -20.76
CA MET A 401 23.94 28.12 -19.93
C MET A 401 24.58 26.73 -20.06
N ASN A 402 25.12 26.39 -21.24
CA ASN A 402 25.69 25.07 -21.49
C ASN A 402 27.21 25.00 -21.28
N HIS A 403 27.93 26.11 -21.43
CA HIS A 403 29.40 26.16 -21.40
C HIS A 403 29.95 27.19 -20.40
N GLY A 404 29.15 28.17 -19.98
CA GLY A 404 29.59 29.25 -19.09
C GLY A 404 30.30 30.41 -19.80
N TYR A 405 30.50 30.32 -21.12
CA TYR A 405 31.14 31.33 -21.95
C TYR A 405 30.50 31.35 -23.36
N HIS A 406 30.67 32.45 -24.11
CA HIS A 406 30.12 32.58 -25.46
C HIS A 406 31.09 32.04 -26.52
N MET A 407 30.58 31.28 -27.49
CA MET A 407 31.40 30.66 -28.53
C MET A 407 31.29 31.38 -29.88
N GLY A 408 32.43 31.50 -30.56
CA GLY A 408 32.50 31.91 -31.96
C GLY A 408 32.19 30.75 -32.92
N ALA A 409 32.04 31.06 -34.21
CA ALA A 409 31.69 30.08 -35.24
C ALA A 409 32.72 28.93 -35.40
N ASN A 410 33.94 29.10 -34.88
CA ASN A 410 35.01 28.10 -34.85
C ASN A 410 35.05 27.27 -33.55
N GLY A 411 34.08 27.45 -32.64
CA GLY A 411 34.01 26.78 -31.35
C GLY A 411 34.96 27.33 -30.29
N VAL A 412 35.62 28.46 -30.55
CA VAL A 412 36.52 29.12 -29.58
C VAL A 412 35.74 30.15 -28.78
N GLU A 413 36.06 30.28 -27.49
CA GLU A 413 35.51 31.32 -26.63
C GLU A 413 35.79 32.72 -27.20
N ILE A 414 34.75 33.54 -27.27
CA ILE A 414 34.84 34.94 -27.66
C ILE A 414 34.20 35.83 -26.60
N HIS A 415 34.79 37.00 -26.39
CA HIS A 415 34.22 38.00 -25.49
C HIS A 415 33.02 38.67 -26.16
N LEU A 416 31.96 38.89 -25.37
CA LEU A 416 30.82 39.67 -25.81
C LEU A 416 31.25 41.11 -26.10
N ASP A 417 30.94 41.62 -27.29
CA ASP A 417 31.09 43.04 -27.64
C ASP A 417 30.03 43.86 -26.89
N THR A 418 30.36 44.27 -25.67
CA THR A 418 29.50 45.10 -24.81
C THR A 418 29.29 46.51 -25.36
N GLY A 419 30.17 47.00 -26.25
CA GLY A 419 29.98 48.25 -26.97
C GLY A 419 28.81 48.17 -27.95
N LYS A 420 28.66 47.02 -28.62
CA LYS A 420 27.55 46.74 -29.55
C LYS A 420 26.28 46.26 -28.84
N TYR A 421 26.38 45.28 -27.96
CA TYR A 421 25.23 44.58 -27.35
C TYR A 421 24.79 45.15 -25.99
N GLY A 422 25.58 46.07 -25.42
CA GLY A 422 25.34 46.69 -24.12
C GLY A 422 25.91 45.90 -22.95
N GLU A 423 25.89 46.53 -21.77
CA GLU A 423 26.26 45.91 -20.49
C GLU A 423 25.35 44.72 -20.15
N LEU A 424 25.87 43.77 -19.38
CA LEU A 424 25.08 42.67 -18.84
C LEU A 424 24.16 43.20 -17.74
N VAL A 425 22.88 42.86 -17.84
CA VAL A 425 21.85 43.23 -16.88
C VAL A 425 21.10 41.99 -16.43
N GLU A 426 20.49 42.06 -15.25
CA GLU A 426 19.56 41.03 -14.81
C GLU A 426 18.35 40.95 -15.74
N ARG A 427 17.83 39.72 -15.92
CA ARG A 427 16.61 39.51 -16.69
C ARG A 427 15.40 40.13 -15.99
N ASP A 428 14.73 41.06 -16.68
CA ASP A 428 13.55 41.75 -16.18
C ASP A 428 12.26 41.33 -16.90
N LYS A 429 12.37 40.57 -17.99
CA LYS A 429 11.26 40.09 -18.81
C LYS A 429 11.60 38.82 -19.59
N LEU A 430 10.57 38.02 -19.90
CA LEU A 430 10.68 36.89 -20.81
C LEU A 430 9.34 36.58 -21.49
N THR A 431 9.41 35.79 -22.56
CA THR A 431 8.23 35.06 -23.08
C THR A 431 8.56 33.59 -23.10
N VAL A 432 7.57 32.72 -22.93
CA VAL A 432 7.77 31.26 -22.93
C VAL A 432 8.50 30.81 -24.20
N ASN A 433 8.12 31.33 -25.37
CA ASN A 433 8.79 30.96 -26.62
C ASN A 433 10.23 31.47 -26.72
N ILE A 434 10.52 32.65 -26.15
CA ILE A 434 11.90 33.19 -26.15
C ILE A 434 12.81 32.32 -25.28
N PHE A 435 12.32 31.89 -24.11
CA PHE A 435 13.05 30.93 -23.28
C PHE A 435 13.45 29.69 -24.09
N PHE A 436 12.51 29.02 -24.75
CA PHE A 436 12.86 27.82 -25.53
C PHE A 436 13.78 28.09 -26.71
N SER A 437 13.64 29.24 -27.39
CA SER A 437 14.53 29.60 -28.49
C SER A 437 15.94 29.94 -28.03
N GLU A 438 16.10 30.49 -26.82
CA GLU A 438 17.39 30.93 -26.30
C GLU A 438 18.12 29.82 -25.53
N VAL A 439 17.38 28.91 -24.89
CA VAL A 439 17.95 27.83 -24.07
C VAL A 439 18.15 26.54 -24.85
N TYR A 440 17.18 26.16 -25.70
CA TYR A 440 17.20 24.90 -26.44
C TYR A 440 17.34 25.07 -27.95
N LEU A 441 17.50 26.30 -28.43
CA LEU A 441 17.47 26.64 -29.86
C LEU A 441 16.20 26.12 -30.56
N ASN A 442 15.11 25.97 -29.81
CA ASN A 442 13.87 25.36 -30.26
C ASN A 442 12.78 26.41 -30.47
N ASN A 443 12.45 26.68 -31.74
CA ASN A 443 11.41 27.64 -32.12
C ASN A 443 9.99 27.05 -32.12
N SER A 444 9.86 25.73 -32.00
CA SER A 444 8.58 25.00 -32.02
C SER A 444 8.44 24.02 -30.85
N PRO A 445 8.53 24.49 -29.59
CA PRO A 445 8.41 23.60 -28.44
C PRO A 445 6.99 23.06 -28.33
N ASN A 446 6.86 21.84 -27.81
CA ASN A 446 5.57 21.19 -27.72
C ASN A 446 4.64 21.94 -26.73
N PRO A 447 3.30 21.81 -26.87
CA PRO A 447 2.36 22.52 -26.01
C PRO A 447 2.45 22.16 -24.52
N LYS A 448 2.88 20.93 -24.18
CA LYS A 448 3.00 20.45 -22.80
C LYS A 448 4.09 21.23 -22.06
N ASP A 449 5.26 21.38 -22.67
CA ASP A 449 6.39 22.08 -22.08
C ASP A 449 6.15 23.59 -22.01
N LYS A 450 5.52 24.17 -23.05
CA LYS A 450 5.06 25.57 -23.00
C LYS A 450 4.12 25.84 -21.83
N ASN A 451 3.15 24.97 -21.62
CA ASN A 451 2.19 25.10 -20.52
C ASN A 451 2.85 24.93 -19.15
N LYS A 452 3.88 24.08 -19.06
CA LYS A 452 4.67 23.88 -17.85
C LYS A 452 5.40 25.16 -17.43
N VAL A 453 6.22 25.74 -18.33
CA VAL A 453 6.92 27.01 -18.09
C VAL A 453 5.95 28.15 -17.78
N LYS A 454 4.82 28.21 -18.50
CA LYS A 454 3.78 29.23 -18.26
C LYS A 454 3.22 29.14 -16.84
N LYS A 455 2.86 27.94 -16.37
CA LYS A 455 2.32 27.72 -15.02
C LYS A 455 3.36 28.04 -13.94
N PHE A 456 4.61 27.66 -14.17
CA PHE A 456 5.71 28.00 -13.28
C PHE A 456 5.83 29.53 -13.11
N MET A 457 5.93 30.26 -14.22
CA MET A 457 6.05 31.72 -14.19
C MET A 457 4.82 32.45 -13.62
N GLN A 458 3.62 31.87 -13.77
CA GLN A 458 2.40 32.42 -13.15
C GLN A 458 2.42 32.40 -11.62
N ASN A 459 3.16 31.46 -11.03
CA ASN A 459 3.29 31.31 -9.57
C ASN A 459 4.63 31.83 -9.03
N LYS A 460 5.52 32.34 -9.89
CA LYS A 460 6.85 32.81 -9.48
C LYS A 460 6.75 34.13 -8.73
N GLU A 461 7.20 34.14 -7.48
CA GLU A 461 7.24 35.34 -6.65
C GLU A 461 8.11 36.44 -7.31
N GLY A 462 7.62 37.68 -7.27
CA GLY A 462 8.29 38.85 -7.86
C GLY A 462 8.10 39.03 -9.37
N TRP A 463 7.30 38.18 -10.03
CA TRP A 463 7.00 38.25 -11.46
C TRP A 463 5.49 38.37 -11.71
N GLU A 464 5.12 39.05 -12.79
CA GLU A 464 3.72 39.19 -13.22
C GLU A 464 3.54 38.96 -14.73
N SER A 465 2.37 38.49 -15.12
CA SER A 465 1.97 38.38 -16.53
C SER A 465 1.64 39.76 -17.09
N ARG A 466 2.21 40.10 -18.24
CA ARG A 466 1.89 41.33 -18.99
C ARG A 466 1.50 41.04 -20.43
N ASP A 467 0.42 41.66 -20.89
CA ASP A 467 -0.09 41.49 -22.25
C ASP A 467 0.76 42.20 -23.31
N SER A 468 1.54 43.22 -22.90
CA SER A 468 2.37 44.02 -23.79
C SER A 468 3.78 44.19 -23.21
N LEU A 469 4.73 43.41 -23.74
CA LEU A 469 6.16 43.53 -23.46
C LEU A 469 6.94 43.76 -24.75
N ARG A 470 7.78 44.80 -24.77
CA ARG A 470 8.60 45.15 -25.92
C ARG A 470 9.90 44.34 -25.94
N PHE A 471 10.09 43.58 -27.02
CA PHE A 471 11.33 42.89 -27.39
C PHE A 471 11.82 43.45 -28.73
N GLY A 472 12.67 44.48 -28.66
CA GLY A 472 13.11 45.24 -29.84
C GLY A 472 11.95 45.96 -30.51
N LYS A 473 11.75 45.67 -31.81
CA LYS A 473 10.63 46.20 -32.59
C LYS A 473 9.31 45.43 -32.38
N SER A 474 9.35 44.26 -31.73
CA SER A 474 8.17 43.41 -31.50
C SER A 474 7.55 43.64 -30.12
N VAL A 475 6.22 43.55 -30.04
CA VAL A 475 5.47 43.52 -28.78
C VAL A 475 4.86 42.13 -28.62
N LYS A 476 5.09 41.51 -27.46
CA LYS A 476 4.64 40.15 -27.16
C LYS A 476 4.04 40.09 -25.76
N ARG A 477 3.09 39.17 -25.54
CA ARG A 477 2.66 38.79 -24.20
C ARG A 477 3.73 37.94 -23.52
N GLY A 478 3.96 38.16 -22.23
CA GLY A 478 4.97 37.42 -21.46
C GLY A 478 4.92 37.74 -19.98
N PHE A 479 6.06 37.60 -19.31
CA PHE A 479 6.23 37.85 -17.88
C PHE A 479 7.29 38.91 -17.66
N ALA A 480 7.14 39.73 -16.63
CA ALA A 480 8.14 40.72 -16.23
C ALA A 480 8.26 40.80 -14.70
N LYS A 481 9.44 41.21 -14.22
CA LYS A 481 9.64 41.52 -12.81
C LYS A 481 8.68 42.65 -12.39
N ILE A 482 8.07 42.49 -11.23
CA ILE A 482 7.25 43.52 -10.59
C ILE A 482 8.22 44.65 -10.21
N LYS A 483 8.05 45.82 -10.82
CA LYS A 483 8.81 47.01 -10.42
C LYS A 483 8.25 47.49 -9.08
N LYS A 484 9.09 47.52 -8.05
CA LYS A 484 8.77 48.21 -6.80
C LYS A 484 8.68 49.71 -7.03
#